data_AF-A0AAW7HXN2-F1
#
_entry.id   AF-A0AAW7HXN2-F1
#
_cell.length_a   1.000
_cell.length_b   1.000
_cell.length_c   1.000
_cell.angle_alpha   90.00
_cell.angle_beta   90.00
_cell.angle_gamma   90.00
#
_symmetry.space_group_name_H-M   'P 1'
#
loop_
_entity.id
_entity.type
_entity.pdbx_description
1 polymer ?
#
loop_
_entity_poly.entity_id
_entity_poly.type
_entity_poly.pdbx_seq_one_letter_code
_entity_poly.pdbx_strand_id
1 'polypeptide(L)'
;MKDHPELYVRSPILFRLTAIGLMLSMLAMGALAVYALWTDIVPLYGRIYRNAPVVETPLKAFFMIAFIPLGPCLIVASLIAAWTGRKFDPPKTSWLHGFQLRSLQLTVVLMVIVAPTMIALTTATLSAKDYWSCPKLRISGSGWQMFWVNDERVCFKPDHYINDNWPCKAIDGRDVCVQVDGR
;
A
#
# COMPACT_ATOMS: atom_id res chain seq x y z
N MET A 1 37.60 -9.64 -6.56
CA MET A 1 36.21 -10.16 -6.60
C MET A 1 36.20 -11.38 -7.50
N LYS A 2 35.74 -12.54 -7.03
CA LYS A 2 35.51 -13.70 -7.90
C LYS A 2 34.17 -13.46 -8.60
N ASP A 3 34.17 -13.37 -9.93
CA ASP A 3 32.93 -13.36 -10.70
C ASP A 3 32.22 -14.69 -10.50
N HIS A 4 31.17 -14.66 -9.67
CA HIS A 4 30.26 -15.79 -9.59
C HIS A 4 29.41 -15.78 -10.85
N PRO A 5 29.35 -16.90 -11.61
CA PRO A 5 28.50 -16.96 -12.80
C PRO A 5 27.06 -16.64 -12.41
N GLU A 6 26.40 -15.78 -13.19
CA GLU A 6 25.01 -15.37 -12.94
C GLU A 6 24.10 -16.60 -12.81
N LEU A 7 23.03 -16.50 -12.01
CA LEU A 7 22.17 -17.63 -11.62
C LEU A 7 21.63 -18.40 -12.84
N TYR A 8 21.30 -17.69 -13.93
CA TYR A 8 20.80 -18.29 -15.18
C TYR A 8 21.87 -19.12 -15.93
N VAL A 9 23.16 -18.79 -15.75
CA VAL A 9 24.29 -19.53 -16.33
C VAL A 9 24.61 -20.75 -15.48
N ARG A 10 24.55 -20.61 -14.15
CA ARG A 10 24.89 -21.67 -13.19
C ARG A 10 23.84 -22.77 -13.11
N SER A 11 22.55 -22.40 -13.10
CA SER A 11 21.44 -23.36 -13.05
C SER A 11 20.21 -22.79 -13.76
N PRO A 12 20.00 -23.13 -15.04
CA PRO A 12 18.89 -22.60 -15.81
C PRO A 12 17.53 -23.04 -15.26
N ILE A 13 17.45 -24.22 -14.65
CA ILE A 13 16.22 -24.74 -14.03
C ILE A 13 15.88 -23.93 -12.77
N LEU A 14 16.85 -23.72 -11.89
CA LEU A 14 16.64 -22.91 -10.68
C LEU A 14 16.25 -21.47 -11.03
N PHE A 15 16.88 -20.88 -12.04
CA PHE A 15 16.54 -19.54 -12.53
C PHE A 15 15.11 -19.45 -13.07
N ARG A 16 14.63 -20.46 -13.80
CA ARG A 16 13.24 -20.49 -14.28
C ARG A 16 12.26 -20.64 -13.12
N LEU A 17 12.55 -21.48 -12.13
CA LEU A 17 11.71 -21.65 -10.94
C LEU A 17 11.64 -20.36 -10.11
N THR A 18 12.75 -19.64 -9.94
CA THR A 18 12.75 -18.35 -9.25
C THR A 18 11.97 -17.30 -10.02
N ALA A 19 12.07 -17.26 -11.35
CA ALA A 19 11.29 -16.38 -12.20
C ALA A 19 9.77 -16.65 -12.07
N ILE A 20 9.36 -17.93 -12.11
CA ILE A 20 7.95 -18.32 -11.89
C ILE A 20 7.48 -17.92 -10.49
N GLY A 21 8.28 -18.22 -9.46
CA GLY A 21 7.96 -17.83 -8.08
C GLY A 21 7.77 -16.32 -7.95
N LEU A 22 8.69 -15.53 -8.52
CA LEU A 22 8.59 -14.07 -8.54
C LEU A 22 7.34 -13.59 -9.28
N MET A 23 7.01 -14.19 -10.43
CA MET A 23 5.79 -13.86 -11.18
C MET A 23 4.53 -14.05 -10.32
N LEU A 24 4.41 -15.21 -9.66
CA LEU A 24 3.28 -15.51 -8.78
C LEU A 24 3.22 -14.57 -7.57
N SER A 25 4.37 -14.25 -6.96
CA SER A 25 4.44 -13.26 -5.88
C SER A 25 4.00 -11.87 -6.34
N MET A 26 4.40 -11.44 -7.54
CA MET A 26 4.01 -10.14 -8.10
C MET A 26 2.52 -10.09 -8.44
N LEU A 27 1.93 -11.19 -8.93
CA LEU A 27 0.48 -11.29 -9.13
C LEU A 27 -0.28 -11.17 -7.80
N ALA A 28 0.17 -11.89 -6.77
CA ALA A 28 -0.42 -11.80 -5.43
C ALA A 28 -0.31 -10.37 -4.85
N MET A 29 0.86 -9.74 -4.96
CA MET A 29 1.05 -8.35 -4.51
C MET A 29 0.21 -7.37 -5.31
N GLY A 30 0.06 -7.57 -6.63
CA GLY A 30 -0.82 -6.74 -7.47
C GLY A 30 -2.28 -6.83 -7.04
N ALA A 31 -2.78 -8.05 -6.79
CA ALA A 31 -4.14 -8.26 -6.29
C ALA A 31 -4.34 -7.63 -4.90
N LEU A 32 -3.38 -7.79 -3.99
CA LEU A 32 -3.41 -7.16 -2.67
C LEU A 32 -3.34 -5.63 -2.75
N ALA A 33 -2.56 -5.07 -3.68
CA ALA A 33 -2.49 -3.64 -3.89
C ALA A 33 -3.84 -3.08 -4.37
N VAL A 34 -4.47 -3.72 -5.36
CA VAL A 34 -5.81 -3.33 -5.83
C VAL A 34 -6.84 -3.45 -4.71
N TYR A 35 -6.80 -4.54 -3.96
CA TYR A 35 -7.68 -4.73 -2.80
C TYR A 35 -7.49 -3.62 -1.77
N ALA A 36 -6.25 -3.32 -1.37
CA ALA A 36 -5.95 -2.25 -0.42
C ALA A 36 -6.40 -0.87 -0.92
N LEU A 37 -6.20 -0.55 -2.21
CA LEU A 37 -6.71 0.71 -2.78
C LEU A 37 -8.24 0.79 -2.70
N TRP A 38 -8.92 -0.33 -2.94
CA TRP A 38 -10.38 -0.41 -2.88
C TRP A 38 -10.94 -0.35 -1.45
N THR A 39 -10.32 -1.02 -0.49
CA THR A 39 -10.81 -1.11 0.89
C THR A 39 -10.32 0.00 1.80
N ASP A 40 -9.17 0.61 1.49
CA ASP A 40 -8.52 1.55 2.39
C ASP A 40 -8.64 2.99 1.88
N ILE A 41 -8.32 3.23 0.60
CA ILE A 41 -8.28 4.59 0.02
C ILE A 41 -9.67 5.10 -0.37
N VAL A 42 -10.50 4.28 -1.04
CA VAL A 42 -11.85 4.70 -1.44
C VAL A 42 -12.73 5.04 -0.22
N PRO A 43 -12.79 4.19 0.83
CA PRO A 43 -13.62 4.48 2.01
C PRO A 43 -13.10 5.65 2.82
N LEU A 44 -11.78 5.90 2.84
CA LEU A 44 -11.19 7.10 3.44
C LEU A 44 -11.84 8.37 2.91
N TYR A 45 -11.89 8.56 1.58
CA TYR A 45 -12.51 9.75 0.99
C TYR A 45 -14.03 9.78 1.24
N GLY A 46 -14.69 8.63 1.28
CA GLY A 46 -16.10 8.53 1.67
C GLY A 46 -16.38 8.94 3.13
N ARG A 47 -15.46 8.65 4.05
CA ARG A 47 -15.53 9.08 5.46
C ARG A 47 -15.28 10.58 5.61
N ILE A 48 -14.29 11.11 4.90
CA ILE A 48 -14.02 12.57 4.85
C ILE A 48 -15.23 13.32 4.29
N TYR A 49 -15.86 12.80 3.24
CA TYR A 49 -17.05 13.43 2.65
C TYR A 49 -18.23 13.49 3.61
N ARG A 50 -18.47 12.43 4.39
CA ARG A 50 -19.58 12.33 5.37
C ARG A 50 -19.29 12.97 6.73
N ASN A 51 -18.11 13.57 6.93
CA ASN A 51 -17.65 14.11 8.23
C ASN A 51 -17.73 13.07 9.36
N ALA A 52 -17.25 11.83 9.11
CA ALA A 52 -17.23 10.77 10.12
C ALA A 52 -16.44 11.17 11.37
N PRO A 53 -16.83 10.75 12.58
CA PRO A 53 -16.19 11.20 13.82
C PRO A 53 -14.72 10.76 13.93
N VAL A 54 -14.38 9.63 13.30
CA VAL A 54 -13.02 9.09 13.23
C VAL A 54 -12.69 8.81 11.76
N VAL A 55 -11.51 9.25 11.33
CA VAL A 55 -10.98 8.98 9.99
C VAL A 55 -9.60 8.33 10.13
N GLU A 56 -9.46 7.13 9.58
CA GLU A 56 -8.17 6.44 9.47
C GLU A 56 -7.52 6.76 8.13
N THR A 57 -6.29 7.29 8.16
CA THR A 57 -5.44 7.49 6.96
C THR A 57 -4.35 6.41 6.92
N PRO A 58 -4.46 5.41 6.03
CA PRO A 58 -3.48 4.34 5.89
C PRO A 58 -2.35 4.76 4.95
N LEU A 59 -1.24 5.25 5.52
CA LEU A 59 -0.07 5.74 4.77
C LEU A 59 0.48 4.69 3.81
N LYS A 60 0.53 3.42 4.22
CA LYS A 60 0.99 2.30 3.37
C LYS A 60 0.18 2.17 2.07
N ALA A 61 -1.14 2.40 2.13
CA ALA A 61 -2.03 2.18 1.00
C ALA A 61 -1.81 3.23 -0.11
N PHE A 62 -1.42 4.46 0.26
CA PHE A 62 -1.04 5.49 -0.72
C PHE A 62 0.17 5.08 -1.56
N PHE A 63 1.16 4.42 -0.94
CA PHE A 63 2.33 3.92 -1.66
C PHE A 63 2.04 2.68 -2.53
N MET A 64 0.93 1.96 -2.28
CA MET A 64 0.52 0.82 -3.12
C MET A 64 0.18 1.25 -4.56
N ILE A 65 -0.11 2.53 -4.80
CA ILE A 65 -0.32 3.07 -6.16
C ILE A 65 0.92 2.84 -7.05
N ALA A 66 2.13 2.84 -6.48
CA ALA A 66 3.37 2.58 -7.22
C ALA A 66 3.46 1.13 -7.75
N PHE A 67 2.71 0.19 -7.18
CA PHE A 67 2.65 -1.18 -7.70
C PHE A 67 1.84 -1.30 -9.00
N ILE A 68 1.00 -0.32 -9.34
CA ILE A 68 0.20 -0.33 -10.58
C ILE A 68 1.10 -0.39 -11.83
N PRO A 69 2.13 0.47 -11.98
CA PRO A 69 3.08 0.32 -13.09
C PRO A 69 4.16 -0.76 -12.84
N LEU A 70 4.62 -0.96 -11.60
CA LEU A 70 5.72 -1.87 -11.31
C LEU A 70 5.33 -3.34 -11.46
N GLY A 71 4.15 -3.73 -10.98
CA GLY A 71 3.66 -5.10 -10.98
C GLY A 71 3.63 -5.73 -12.38
N PRO A 72 2.93 -5.12 -13.35
CA PRO A 72 2.90 -5.61 -14.74
C PRO A 72 4.30 -5.70 -15.36
N CYS A 73 5.17 -4.73 -15.08
CA CYS A 73 6.55 -4.74 -15.57
C CYS A 73 7.32 -5.97 -15.07
N LEU A 74 7.24 -6.27 -13.78
CA LEU A 74 7.92 -7.41 -13.17
C LEU A 74 7.30 -8.74 -13.60
N ILE A 75 5.98 -8.80 -13.78
CA ILE A 75 5.29 -10.00 -14.31
C ILE A 75 5.78 -10.32 -15.72
N VAL A 76 5.82 -9.32 -16.61
CA VAL A 76 6.31 -9.49 -17.99
C VAL A 76 7.78 -9.92 -18.00
N ALA A 77 8.62 -9.25 -17.21
CA ALA A 77 10.03 -9.59 -17.10
C ALA A 77 10.24 -11.03 -16.61
N SER A 78 9.54 -11.43 -15.55
CA SER A 78 9.60 -12.78 -14.99
C SER A 78 9.05 -13.84 -15.95
N LEU A 79 7.97 -13.55 -16.67
CA LEU A 79 7.40 -14.47 -17.65
C LEU A 79 8.38 -14.75 -18.79
N ILE A 80 9.01 -13.69 -19.33
CA ILE A 80 10.03 -13.83 -20.38
C ILE A 80 11.25 -14.58 -19.85
N ALA A 81 11.67 -14.32 -18.62
CA ALA A 81 12.78 -15.02 -18.00
C ALA A 81 12.48 -16.51 -17.76
N ALA A 82 11.27 -16.85 -17.31
CA ALA A 82 10.82 -18.21 -17.13
C ALA A 82 10.74 -18.98 -18.47
N TRP A 83 10.25 -18.32 -19.53
CA TRP A 83 10.11 -18.93 -20.86
C TRP A 83 11.47 -19.15 -21.55
N THR A 84 12.29 -18.11 -21.60
CA THR A 84 13.57 -18.15 -22.33
C THR A 84 14.70 -18.77 -21.52
N GLY A 85 14.61 -18.77 -20.19
CA GLY A 85 15.72 -19.11 -19.30
C GLY A 85 16.85 -18.08 -19.33
N ARG A 86 16.61 -16.87 -19.85
CA ARG A 86 17.58 -15.78 -19.90
C ARG A 86 17.09 -14.60 -19.07
N LYS A 87 18.03 -13.78 -18.61
CA LYS A 87 17.71 -12.51 -17.96
C LYS A 87 16.88 -11.62 -18.89
N PHE A 88 15.88 -10.95 -18.35
CA PHE A 88 15.13 -9.94 -19.08
C PHE A 88 16.02 -8.70 -19.28
N ASP A 89 16.52 -8.54 -20.50
CA ASP A 89 17.33 -7.39 -20.92
C ASP A 89 16.91 -6.96 -22.34
N PRO A 90 15.79 -6.23 -22.48
CA PRO A 90 15.28 -5.85 -23.79
C PRO A 90 16.19 -4.83 -24.47
N PRO A 91 16.46 -4.95 -25.79
CA PRO A 91 17.32 -4.01 -26.49
C PRO A 91 16.69 -2.61 -26.50
N LYS A 92 17.53 -1.56 -26.44
CA LYS A 92 17.09 -0.17 -26.26
C LYS A 92 16.08 0.33 -27.30
N THR A 93 16.09 -0.25 -28.49
CA THR A 93 15.18 0.08 -29.61
C THR A 93 13.85 -0.65 -29.54
N SER A 94 13.70 -1.65 -28.66
CA SER A 94 12.47 -2.43 -28.55
C SER A 94 11.39 -1.72 -27.74
N TRP A 95 10.13 -2.03 -28.07
CA TRP A 95 8.98 -1.59 -27.29
C TRP A 95 9.05 -2.06 -25.82
N LEU A 96 9.59 -3.27 -25.57
CA LEU A 96 9.76 -3.81 -24.21
C LEU A 96 10.70 -2.97 -23.35
N HIS A 97 11.76 -2.40 -23.93
CA HIS A 97 12.64 -1.48 -23.23
C HIS A 97 11.91 -0.18 -22.86
N GLY A 98 11.12 0.36 -23.80
CA GLY A 98 10.28 1.53 -23.54
C GLY A 98 9.23 1.27 -22.46
N PHE A 99 8.59 0.11 -22.47
CA PHE A 99 7.65 -0.33 -21.44
C PHE A 99 8.32 -0.42 -20.06
N GLN A 100 9.47 -1.10 -19.95
CA GLN A 100 10.22 -1.21 -18.71
C GLN A 100 10.62 0.17 -18.16
N LEU A 101 11.24 1.01 -19.01
CA LEU A 101 11.73 2.31 -18.60
C LEU A 101 10.59 3.23 -18.12
N ARG A 102 9.50 3.31 -18.88
CA ARG A 102 8.33 4.12 -18.51
C ARG A 102 7.67 3.60 -17.24
N SER A 103 7.57 2.28 -17.07
CA SER A 103 6.99 1.68 -15.86
C SER A 103 7.81 2.02 -14.63
N LEU A 104 9.15 1.95 -14.72
CA LEU A 104 10.05 2.35 -13.64
C LEU A 104 9.99 3.85 -13.35
N GLN A 105 9.98 4.70 -14.39
CA GLN A 105 9.82 6.16 -14.23
C GLN A 105 8.50 6.50 -13.54
N LEU A 106 7.39 5.89 -13.99
CA LEU A 106 6.08 6.06 -13.37
C LEU A 106 6.07 5.58 -11.92
N THR A 107 6.70 4.43 -11.63
CA THR A 107 6.82 3.93 -10.26
C THR A 107 7.49 4.96 -9.35
N VAL A 108 8.60 5.55 -9.79
CA VAL A 108 9.32 6.58 -9.03
C VAL A 108 8.46 7.83 -8.85
N VAL A 109 7.81 8.31 -9.91
CA VAL A 109 6.93 9.48 -9.82
C VAL A 109 5.76 9.23 -8.87
N LEU A 110 5.13 8.05 -8.94
CA LEU A 110 4.01 7.71 -8.06
C LEU A 110 4.46 7.60 -6.60
N MET A 111 5.62 7.01 -6.35
CA MET A 111 6.13 6.82 -4.98
C MET A 111 6.66 8.11 -4.36
N VAL A 112 7.38 8.94 -5.13
CA VAL A 112 8.11 10.11 -4.59
C VAL A 112 7.30 11.39 -4.69
N ILE A 113 6.40 11.51 -5.67
CA ILE A 113 5.63 12.73 -5.91
C ILE A 113 4.15 12.51 -5.59
N VAL A 114 3.50 11.52 -6.21
CA VAL A 114 2.04 11.38 -6.10
C VAL A 114 1.60 10.90 -4.72
N ALA A 115 2.23 9.87 -4.14
CA ALA A 115 1.84 9.38 -2.82
C ALA A 115 2.04 10.45 -1.71
N PRO A 116 3.18 11.17 -1.62
CA PRO A 116 3.34 12.24 -0.63
C PRO A 116 2.38 13.41 -0.85
N THR A 117 2.09 13.79 -2.10
CA THR A 117 1.12 14.85 -2.38
C THR A 117 -0.30 14.44 -1.96
N MET A 118 -0.71 13.20 -2.21
CA MET A 118 -2.01 12.67 -1.74
C MET A 118 -2.10 12.67 -0.22
N ILE A 119 -1.03 12.26 0.48
CA ILE A 119 -0.96 12.31 1.94
C ILE A 119 -1.10 13.76 2.43
N ALA A 120 -0.32 14.69 1.87
CA ALA A 120 -0.34 16.09 2.26
C ALA A 120 -1.72 16.74 2.01
N LEU A 121 -2.33 16.48 0.85
CA LEU A 121 -3.67 16.98 0.53
C LEU A 121 -4.74 16.40 1.46
N THR A 122 -4.65 15.11 1.78
CA THR A 122 -5.58 14.46 2.72
C THR A 122 -5.45 15.07 4.11
N THR A 123 -4.22 15.27 4.59
CA THR A 123 -3.94 15.95 5.86
C THR A 123 -4.47 17.38 5.86
N ALA A 124 -4.20 18.17 4.82
CA ALA A 124 -4.69 19.54 4.72
C ALA A 124 -6.23 19.61 4.70
N THR A 125 -6.88 18.66 4.01
CA THR A 125 -8.35 18.57 3.96
C THR A 125 -8.93 18.25 5.34
N LEU A 126 -8.30 17.35 6.10
CA LEU A 126 -8.71 17.01 7.46
C LEU A 126 -8.52 18.20 8.39
N SER A 127 -7.38 18.89 8.32
CA SER A 127 -7.14 20.11 9.11
C SER A 127 -8.13 21.23 8.79
N ALA A 128 -8.50 21.41 7.52
CA ALA A 128 -9.51 22.40 7.11
C ALA A 128 -10.93 22.07 7.60
N LYS A 129 -11.16 20.84 8.05
CA LYS A 129 -12.44 20.37 8.62
C LYS A 129 -12.39 20.23 10.15
N ASP A 130 -11.42 20.86 10.81
CA ASP A 130 -11.22 20.83 12.26
C ASP A 130 -10.92 19.44 12.84
N TYR A 131 -10.37 18.52 12.03
CA TYR A 131 -9.85 17.25 12.55
C TYR A 131 -8.44 17.44 13.11
N TRP A 132 -8.14 16.81 14.24
CA TRP A 132 -6.79 16.69 14.77
C TRP A 132 -6.30 15.24 14.83
N SER A 133 -4.98 15.07 14.80
CA SER A 133 -4.35 13.76 14.89
C SER A 133 -4.45 13.18 16.30
N CYS A 134 -4.99 11.97 16.44
CA CYS A 134 -5.05 11.26 17.71
C CYS A 134 -4.16 10.00 17.69
N PRO A 135 -2.90 10.09 18.15
CA PRO A 135 -1.99 8.94 18.17
C PRO A 135 -2.38 7.87 19.20
N LYS A 136 -3.25 8.19 20.17
CA LYS A 136 -3.71 7.25 21.21
C LYS A 136 -4.59 6.11 20.65
N LEU A 137 -5.29 6.38 19.55
CA LEU A 137 -6.12 5.40 18.83
C LEU A 137 -5.29 4.49 17.92
N ARG A 138 -3.97 4.63 17.90
CA ARG A 138 -3.11 3.82 17.05
C ARG A 138 -2.96 2.42 17.63
N ILE A 139 -3.18 1.41 16.79
CA ILE A 139 -2.86 0.02 17.13
C ILE A 139 -1.35 -0.08 17.40
N SER A 140 -0.98 -0.64 18.54
CA SER A 140 0.44 -0.80 18.94
C SER A 140 1.23 -1.50 17.82
N GLY A 141 2.32 -0.89 17.37
CA GLY A 141 3.17 -1.40 16.26
C GLY A 141 2.79 -0.92 14.86
N SER A 142 1.64 -0.28 14.65
CA SER A 142 1.23 0.23 13.33
C SER A 142 1.76 1.65 13.07
N GLY A 143 3.00 1.76 12.56
CA GLY A 143 3.58 3.05 12.15
C GLY A 143 2.99 3.63 10.86
N TRP A 144 2.18 2.85 10.15
CA TRP A 144 1.68 3.16 8.81
C TRP A 144 0.21 3.59 8.78
N GLN A 145 -0.39 3.85 9.94
CA GLN A 145 -1.76 4.32 10.09
C GLN A 145 -1.77 5.55 10.99
N MET A 146 -2.51 6.58 10.58
CA MET A 146 -2.81 7.73 11.43
C MET A 146 -4.32 7.88 11.59
N PHE A 147 -4.75 8.21 12.80
CA PHE A 147 -6.15 8.44 13.13
C PHE A 147 -6.39 9.94 13.35
N TRP A 148 -7.50 10.41 12.79
CA TRP A 148 -7.95 11.79 12.88
C TRP A 148 -9.33 11.80 13.49
N VAL A 149 -9.59 12.72 14.41
CA VAL A 149 -10.89 12.84 15.08
C VAL A 149 -11.34 14.30 15.11
N ASN A 150 -12.64 14.51 15.16
CA ASN A 150 -13.27 15.85 15.22
C ASN A 150 -13.82 16.21 16.62
N ASP A 151 -13.82 15.28 17.59
CA ASP A 151 -14.26 15.50 18.98
C ASP A 151 -13.23 14.89 19.96
N GLU A 152 -12.79 15.67 20.96
CA GLU A 152 -11.68 15.30 21.86
C GLU A 152 -12.04 14.09 22.70
N ARG A 153 -13.33 13.90 22.96
CA ARG A 153 -13.89 12.78 23.72
C ARG A 153 -13.65 11.45 23.03
N VAL A 154 -13.42 11.46 21.72
CA VAL A 154 -13.15 10.28 20.90
C VAL A 154 -11.66 9.90 20.91
N CYS A 155 -10.78 10.78 21.39
CA CYS A 155 -9.34 10.51 21.47
C CYS A 155 -8.94 9.82 22.79
N PHE A 156 -9.13 8.49 22.85
CA PHE A 156 -8.72 7.66 23.99
C PHE A 156 -7.76 6.54 23.56
N LYS A 157 -7.16 5.85 24.54
CA LYS A 157 -6.41 4.62 24.33
C LYS A 157 -7.40 3.45 24.40
N PRO A 158 -7.65 2.70 23.31
CA PRO A 158 -8.57 1.58 23.32
C PRO A 158 -7.98 0.38 24.05
N ASP A 159 -8.85 -0.40 24.68
CA ASP A 159 -8.49 -1.65 25.35
C ASP A 159 -8.49 -2.82 24.37
N HIS A 160 -9.42 -2.79 23.41
CA HIS A 160 -9.51 -3.74 22.31
C HIS A 160 -10.16 -3.09 21.08
N TYR A 161 -10.11 -3.79 19.96
CA TYR A 161 -10.78 -3.41 18.72
C TYR A 161 -11.74 -4.54 18.33
N ILE A 162 -12.96 -4.17 17.91
CA ILE A 162 -13.91 -5.12 17.34
C ILE A 162 -13.75 -5.19 15.82
N ASN A 163 -14.52 -6.08 15.17
CA ASN A 163 -14.55 -6.20 13.71
C ASN A 163 -14.76 -4.82 13.07
N ASP A 164 -14.01 -4.55 11.99
CA ASP A 164 -13.90 -3.25 11.30
C ASP A 164 -13.04 -2.18 11.99
N ASN A 165 -12.14 -2.59 12.89
CA ASN A 165 -11.17 -1.73 13.58
C ASN A 165 -11.82 -0.62 14.44
N TRP A 166 -13.00 -0.86 15.00
CA TRP A 166 -13.62 0.12 15.88
C TRP A 166 -12.93 0.10 17.25
N PRO A 167 -12.40 1.25 17.73
CA PRO A 167 -11.75 1.32 19.03
C PRO A 167 -12.81 1.21 20.14
N CYS A 168 -12.60 0.28 21.07
CA CYS A 168 -13.47 0.07 22.22
C CYS A 168 -12.72 0.30 23.52
N LYS A 169 -13.43 0.82 24.52
CA LYS A 169 -12.92 1.03 25.87
C LYS A 169 -13.90 0.49 26.90
N ALA A 170 -13.39 -0.27 27.87
CA ALA A 170 -14.19 -0.75 28.99
C ALA A 170 -14.30 0.35 30.05
N ILE A 171 -15.53 0.81 30.32
CA ILE A 171 -15.82 1.79 31.38
C ILE A 171 -16.87 1.15 32.29
N ASP A 172 -16.55 0.99 33.57
CA ASP A 172 -17.44 0.41 34.59
C ASP A 172 -18.09 -0.93 34.17
N GLY A 173 -17.30 -1.82 33.56
CA GLY A 173 -17.75 -3.15 33.12
C GLY A 173 -18.63 -3.15 31.86
N ARG A 174 -18.79 -1.99 31.19
CA ARG A 174 -19.46 -1.87 29.88
C ARG A 174 -18.47 -1.44 28.81
N ASP A 175 -18.49 -2.14 27.67
CA ASP A 175 -17.69 -1.78 26.52
C ASP A 175 -18.37 -0.68 25.72
N VAL A 176 -17.68 0.46 25.60
CA VAL A 176 -18.10 1.58 24.77
C VAL A 176 -17.20 1.60 23.54
N CYS A 177 -17.78 1.31 22.38
CA CYS A 177 -17.10 1.33 21.10
C CYS A 177 -17.48 2.59 20.33
N VAL A 178 -16.49 3.28 19.77
CA VAL A 178 -16.75 4.43 18.89
C VAL A 178 -16.77 3.94 17.44
N GLN A 179 -17.89 4.18 16.78
CA GLN A 179 -18.09 3.77 15.41
C GLN A 179 -17.30 4.64 14.44
N VAL A 180 -16.38 4.00 13.73
CA VAL A 180 -15.45 4.67 12.80
C VAL A 180 -16.14 5.05 11.48
N ASP A 181 -17.27 4.42 11.16
CA ASP A 181 -17.94 4.55 9.87
C ASP A 181 -19.06 5.61 9.79
N GLY A 182 -19.37 6.27 10.92
CA GLY A 182 -20.43 7.29 10.99
C GLY A 182 -21.78 6.80 10.46
N ARG A 183 -22.13 5.53 10.70
CA ARG A 183 -23.36 4.88 10.25
C ARG A 183 -24.28 4.55 11.41
#